data_AF-A0A8H9IKY3-F1
#
_entry.id   AF-A0A8H9IKY3-F1
#
_cell.length_a   1.000
_cell.length_b   1.000
_cell.length_c   1.000
_cell.angle_alpha   90.00
_cell.angle_beta   90.00
_cell.angle_gamma   90.00
#
_symmetry.space_group_name_H-M   'P 1'
#
loop_
_entity.id
_entity.type
_entity.pdbx_description
1 polymer ?
#
loop_
_entity_poly.entity_id
_entity_poly.type
_entity_poly.pdbx_seq_one_letter_code
_entity_poly.pdbx_strand_id
1 'polypeptide(L)'
;MGGALVPMAQAQYVGPSSQKTFTNVEQVTKNAKDDDPVALRGKLVRKVSNETYVFADETGEIQVEIDDKIFPKEPVDANTTVEIVGEMDKAIVGTSEVDVKAITIVR
;
A
#
# COMPACT_ATOMS: atom_id res chain seq x y z
N MET A 1 1.84 0.32 -39.32
CA MET A 1 0.87 1.07 -38.48
C MET A 1 0.74 0.32 -37.15
N GLY A 2 0.96 1.02 -36.03
CA GLY A 2 0.88 0.49 -34.66
C GLY A 2 2.24 0.04 -34.13
N GLY A 3 3.03 0.84 -33.42
CA GLY A 3 2.66 1.75 -32.33
C GLY A 3 3.18 1.11 -31.04
N ALA A 4 4.50 1.15 -30.81
CA ALA A 4 5.09 0.66 -29.57
C ALA A 4 4.69 1.62 -28.43
N LEU A 5 3.89 1.10 -27.50
CA LEU A 5 3.56 1.78 -26.25
C LEU A 5 4.86 1.84 -25.42
N VAL A 6 5.46 3.01 -25.34
CA VAL A 6 6.57 3.27 -24.43
C VAL A 6 5.98 3.22 -23.02
N PRO A 7 6.39 2.28 -22.14
CA PRO A 7 5.97 2.37 -20.75
C PRO A 7 6.54 3.69 -20.21
N MET A 8 5.66 4.57 -19.74
CA MET A 8 6.05 5.71 -18.93
C MET A 8 6.58 5.16 -17.61
N ALA A 9 7.83 4.72 -17.61
CA ALA A 9 8.60 4.62 -16.39
C ALA A 9 8.64 6.03 -15.82
N GLN A 10 7.87 6.29 -14.76
CA GLN A 10 8.09 7.48 -13.98
C GLN A 10 9.52 7.38 -13.46
N ALA A 11 10.41 8.19 -14.02
CA ALA A 11 11.81 8.20 -13.65
C ALA A 11 11.91 8.73 -12.22
N GLN A 12 11.85 7.80 -11.26
CA GLN A 12 11.99 8.12 -9.85
C GLN A 12 13.48 8.30 -9.53
N TYR A 13 13.79 9.24 -8.64
CA TYR A 13 15.14 9.50 -8.19
C TYR A 13 15.73 8.24 -7.53
N VAL A 14 16.75 7.64 -8.15
CA VAL A 14 17.48 6.46 -7.65
C VAL A 14 18.76 6.83 -6.90
N GLY A 15 18.93 8.11 -6.55
CA GLY A 15 20.02 8.54 -5.68
C GLY A 15 19.71 8.17 -4.22
N PRO A 16 20.70 8.30 -3.33
CA PRO A 16 20.51 7.99 -1.91
C PRO A 16 19.33 8.78 -1.33
N SER A 17 18.29 8.10 -0.85
CA SER A 17 17.21 8.71 -0.09
C SER A 17 17.48 8.54 1.40
N SER A 18 17.34 9.64 2.15
CA SER A 18 17.35 9.61 3.62
C SER A 18 15.98 9.30 4.22
N GLN A 19 14.95 9.18 3.37
CA GLN A 19 13.58 8.94 3.80
C GLN A 19 13.43 7.47 4.18
N LYS A 20 13.05 7.21 5.43
CA LYS A 20 12.77 5.86 5.92
C LYS A 20 11.45 5.42 5.32
N THR A 21 11.46 4.34 4.55
CA THR A 21 10.25 3.65 4.09
C THR A 21 10.11 2.33 4.85
N PHE A 22 8.94 2.10 5.44
CA PHE A 22 8.66 0.84 6.12
C PHE A 22 8.20 -0.24 5.13
N THR A 23 8.67 -1.47 5.34
CA THR A 23 8.47 -2.58 4.39
C THR A 23 7.75 -3.81 4.94
N ASN A 24 7.34 -3.79 6.21
CA ASN A 24 6.47 -4.80 6.81
C ASN A 24 5.54 -4.18 7.86
N VAL A 25 4.42 -4.86 8.13
CA VAL A 25 3.33 -4.38 8.98
C VAL A 25 3.77 -4.17 10.43
N GLU A 26 4.57 -5.07 10.99
CA GLU A 26 5.06 -4.95 12.36
C GLU A 26 5.88 -3.66 12.57
N GLN A 27 6.74 -3.31 11.61
CA GLN A 27 7.54 -2.10 11.70
C GLN A 27 6.69 -0.84 11.58
N VAL A 28 5.69 -0.84 10.68
CA VAL A 28 4.74 0.26 10.54
C VAL A 28 4.01 0.48 11.86
N THR A 29 3.34 -0.55 12.37
CA THR A 29 2.53 -0.46 13.59
C THR A 29 3.33 -0.05 14.83
N LYS A 30 4.61 -0.43 14.94
CA LYS A 30 5.45 -0.11 16.11
C LYS A 30 6.17 1.23 16.00
N ASN A 31 6.59 1.65 14.80
CA ASN A 31 7.57 2.70 14.65
C ASN A 31 7.16 3.83 13.70
N ALA A 32 6.17 3.62 12.84
CA ALA A 32 5.73 4.66 11.91
C ALA A 32 5.06 5.81 12.69
N LYS A 33 5.37 7.00 12.22
CA LYS A 33 4.69 8.24 12.59
C LYS A 33 3.65 8.56 11.53
N ASP A 34 2.85 9.57 11.84
CA ASP A 34 1.99 10.22 10.87
C ASP A 34 2.82 10.69 9.66
N ASP A 35 2.26 10.55 8.46
CA ASP A 35 2.87 10.87 7.16
C ASP A 35 4.13 10.08 6.78
N ASP A 36 4.55 9.07 7.57
CA ASP A 36 5.69 8.24 7.18
C ASP A 36 5.31 7.36 5.97
N PRO A 37 6.17 7.27 4.94
CA PRO A 37 5.88 6.47 3.76
C PRO A 37 6.01 4.97 4.06
N VAL A 38 5.12 4.19 3.45
CA VAL A 38 5.10 2.73 3.57
C VAL A 38 5.04 2.07 2.20
N ALA A 39 5.71 0.93 2.07
CA ALA A 39 5.67 0.08 0.90
C ALA A 39 5.56 -1.38 1.37
N LEU A 40 4.33 -1.92 1.44
CA LEU A 40 4.03 -3.20 2.08
C LEU A 40 3.64 -4.24 1.04
N ARG A 41 4.07 -5.49 1.24
CA ARG A 41 3.69 -6.62 0.40
C ARG A 41 2.94 -7.67 1.22
N GLY A 42 1.76 -8.07 0.74
CA GLY A 42 0.82 -8.87 1.52
C GLY A 42 -0.48 -9.10 0.78
N LYS A 43 -1.59 -9.26 1.51
CA LYS A 43 -2.94 -9.53 0.94
C LYS A 43 -4.02 -8.70 1.62
N LEU A 44 -5.07 -8.37 0.88
CA LEU A 44 -6.30 -7.82 1.44
C LEU A 44 -7.18 -8.97 1.96
N VAL A 45 -7.23 -9.18 3.27
CA VAL A 45 -7.88 -10.36 3.88
C VAL A 45 -9.37 -10.16 4.15
N ARG A 46 -9.83 -8.92 4.37
CA ARG A 46 -11.25 -8.58 4.55
C ARG A 46 -11.52 -7.10 4.27
N LYS A 47 -12.74 -6.77 3.82
CA LYS A 47 -13.28 -5.40 3.79
C LYS A 47 -14.01 -5.13 5.10
N VAL A 48 -13.74 -3.99 5.75
CA VAL A 48 -14.33 -3.65 7.06
C VAL A 48 -15.34 -2.50 7.00
N SER A 49 -15.17 -1.58 6.04
CA SER A 49 -16.12 -0.48 5.74
C SER A 49 -16.01 -0.05 4.28
N ASN A 50 -16.67 1.05 3.91
CA ASN A 50 -16.45 1.66 2.60
C ASN A 50 -14.97 2.06 2.47
N GLU A 51 -14.32 1.65 1.38
CA GLU A 51 -12.90 1.95 1.09
C GLU A 51 -11.86 1.46 2.12
N THR A 52 -12.28 0.95 3.28
CA THR A 52 -11.37 0.41 4.30
C THR A 52 -11.29 -1.12 4.25
N TYR A 53 -10.06 -1.63 4.24
CA TYR A 53 -9.72 -3.05 4.19
C TYR A 53 -8.72 -3.40 5.29
N VAL A 54 -8.61 -4.68 5.60
CA VAL A 54 -7.50 -5.21 6.41
C VAL A 54 -6.49 -5.83 5.47
N PHE A 55 -5.27 -5.33 5.58
CA PHE A 55 -4.09 -5.85 4.91
C PHE A 55 -3.30 -6.71 5.89
N ALA A 56 -2.76 -7.82 5.41
CA ALA A 56 -1.94 -8.72 6.21
C ALA A 56 -0.66 -9.10 5.46
N ASP A 57 0.45 -9.16 6.20
CA ASP A 57 1.68 -9.82 5.81
C ASP A 57 2.07 -10.89 6.85
N GLU A 58 3.29 -11.44 6.76
CA GLU A 58 3.76 -12.47 7.70
C GLU A 58 3.97 -11.95 9.13
N THR A 59 4.03 -10.64 9.31
CA THR A 59 4.37 -9.96 10.57
C THR A 59 3.14 -9.43 11.31
N GLY A 60 2.01 -9.23 10.63
CA GLY A 60 0.75 -8.84 11.27
C GLY A 60 -0.33 -8.36 10.32
N GLU A 61 -1.35 -7.73 10.90
CA GLU A 61 -2.46 -7.09 10.18
C GLU A 61 -2.50 -5.57 10.47
N ILE A 62 -2.93 -4.79 9.47
CA ILE A 62 -3.17 -3.34 9.60
C ILE A 62 -4.38 -2.94 8.75
N GLN A 63 -5.09 -1.88 9.15
CA GLN A 63 -6.14 -1.30 8.31
C GLN A 63 -5.52 -0.42 7.23
N VAL A 64 -6.13 -0.46 6.05
CA VAL A 64 -5.72 0.32 4.90
C VAL A 64 -6.96 0.95 4.27
N GLU A 65 -6.85 2.22 3.89
CA GLU A 65 -7.85 2.92 3.10
C GLU A 65 -7.41 2.90 1.63
N ILE A 66 -8.30 2.42 0.76
CA ILE A 66 -8.06 2.28 -0.68
C ILE A 66 -9.30 2.79 -1.41
N ASP A 67 -9.19 3.98 -2.00
CA ASP A 67 -10.21 4.51 -2.91
C ASP A 67 -10.37 3.56 -4.12
N ASP A 68 -11.61 3.34 -4.55
CA ASP A 68 -11.95 2.44 -5.65
C ASP A 68 -11.16 2.75 -6.95
N LYS A 69 -10.75 4.00 -7.16
CA LYS A 69 -9.94 4.43 -8.33
C LYS A 69 -8.49 3.94 -8.30
N ILE A 70 -8.00 3.53 -7.13
CA ILE A 70 -6.62 3.07 -6.91
C ILE A 70 -6.47 1.60 -7.31
N PHE A 71 -7.55 0.82 -7.23
CA PHE A 71 -7.53 -0.59 -7.61
C PHE A 71 -7.17 -0.81 -9.08
N PRO A 72 -6.43 -1.90 -9.40
CA PRO A 72 -6.17 -2.27 -10.77
C PRO A 72 -7.47 -2.74 -11.45
N LYS A 73 -7.45 -2.82 -12.78
CA LYS A 73 -8.58 -3.36 -13.55
C LYS A 73 -8.82 -4.85 -13.31
N GLU A 74 -7.79 -5.56 -12.85
CA GLU A 74 -7.88 -6.97 -12.48
C GLU A 74 -8.43 -7.10 -11.05
N PRO A 75 -9.29 -8.09 -10.78
CA PRO A 75 -9.87 -8.25 -9.45
C PRO A 75 -8.79 -8.64 -8.43
N VAL A 76 -8.81 -7.98 -7.27
CA VAL A 76 -7.98 -8.32 -6.10
C VAL A 76 -8.87 -9.02 -5.07
N ASP A 77 -8.54 -10.27 -4.75
CA ASP A 77 -9.21 -11.06 -3.73
C ASP A 77 -8.27 -11.43 -2.56
N ALA A 78 -8.79 -12.15 -1.57
CA ALA A 78 -7.99 -12.58 -0.40
C ALA A 78 -6.87 -13.57 -0.72
N ASN A 79 -6.81 -14.13 -1.94
CA ASN A 79 -5.74 -14.99 -2.39
C ASN A 79 -4.65 -14.21 -3.15
N THR A 80 -4.98 -13.02 -3.63
CA THR A 80 -4.13 -12.17 -4.44
C THR A 80 -3.07 -11.49 -3.59
N THR A 81 -1.79 -11.73 -3.92
CA THR A 81 -0.67 -10.99 -3.31
C THR A 81 -0.52 -9.65 -4.00
N VAL A 82 -0.46 -8.58 -3.21
CA VAL A 82 -0.34 -7.21 -3.69
C VAL A 82 0.79 -6.49 -2.97
N GLU A 83 1.36 -5.51 -3.66
CA GLU A 83 2.22 -4.48 -3.09
C GLU A 83 1.40 -3.19 -3.01
N ILE A 84 1.37 -2.57 -1.83
CA ILE A 84 0.75 -1.27 -1.60
C ILE A 84 1.82 -0.24 -1.27
N VAL A 85 1.67 0.96 -1.83
CA VAL A 85 2.48 2.12 -1.48
C VAL A 85 1.54 3.20 -0.98
N GLY A 86 1.89 3.80 0.16
CA GLY A 86 1.04 4.76 0.83
C GLY A 86 1.76 5.51 1.93
N GLU A 87 0.97 6.16 2.77
CA GLU A 87 1.42 6.92 3.93
C GLU A 87 0.68 6.41 5.17
N MET A 88 1.37 6.39 6.31
CA MET A 88 0.74 6.06 7.58
C MET A 88 -0.10 7.25 8.06
N ASP A 89 -1.41 7.07 8.20
CA ASP A 89 -2.30 8.03 8.86
C ASP A 89 -2.48 7.62 10.32
N LYS A 90 -1.83 8.37 11.21
CA LYS A 90 -1.83 8.10 12.63
C LYS A 90 -2.91 8.92 13.33
N ALA A 91 -4.10 8.33 13.37
CA ALA A 91 -5.20 8.87 14.17
C ALA A 91 -4.80 9.15 15.64
N ILE A 92 -5.00 10.38 16.11
CA ILE A 92 -4.84 10.77 17.53
C ILE A 92 -5.91 10.07 18.39
N VAL A 93 -7.10 9.89 17.82
CA VAL A 93 -8.23 9.16 18.41
C VAL A 93 -8.83 8.28 17.32
N GLY A 94 -9.01 6.99 17.60
CA GLY A 94 -9.55 6.02 16.64
C GLY A 94 -8.52 4.97 16.23
N THR A 95 -8.66 4.45 15.02
CA THR A 95 -7.76 3.44 14.46
C THR A 95 -6.84 4.09 13.46
N SER A 96 -5.53 3.83 13.59
CA SER A 96 -4.55 4.27 12.61
C SER A 96 -4.58 3.35 11.39
N GLU A 97 -4.40 3.92 10.21
CA GLU A 97 -4.53 3.24 8.93
C GLU A 97 -3.44 3.67 7.95
N VAL A 98 -3.32 2.94 6.84
CA VAL A 98 -2.47 3.36 5.73
C VAL A 98 -3.36 3.90 4.62
N ASP A 99 -3.16 5.16 4.25
CA ASP A 99 -3.79 5.75 3.07
C ASP A 99 -3.00 5.30 1.83
N VAL A 100 -3.60 4.41 1.03
CA VAL A 100 -2.95 3.77 -0.10
C VAL A 100 -3.02 4.65 -1.34
N LYS A 101 -1.84 5.01 -1.85
CA LYS A 101 -1.69 5.81 -3.07
C LYS A 101 -1.53 4.96 -4.32
N ALA A 102 -1.04 3.73 -4.19
CA ALA A 102 -0.91 2.79 -5.29
C ALA A 102 -1.00 1.34 -4.81
N ILE A 103 -1.58 0.48 -5.65
CA ILE A 103 -1.62 -0.97 -5.45
C ILE A 103 -1.18 -1.67 -6.74
N THR A 104 -0.34 -2.68 -6.60
CA THR A 104 0.15 -3.51 -7.71
C THR A 104 -0.05 -4.98 -7.37
N ILE A 105 -0.64 -5.75 -8.29
CA ILE A 105 -0.71 -7.22 -8.15
C ILE A 105 0.69 -7.79 -8.38
N VAL A 106 1.15 -8.62 -7.43
CA VAL A 106 2.43 -9.30 -7.52
C VAL A 106 2.23 -10.68 -8.15
N ARG A 107 3.01 -10.98 -9.18
CA ARG A 107 3.00 -12.27 -9.91
C ARG A 107 4.28 -13.06 -9.66
#